data_AF-X0TJ91-F1
#
_entry.id   AF-X0TJ91-F1
#
_cell.length_a   1.000
_cell.length_b   1.000
_cell.length_c   1.000
_cell.angle_alpha   90.00
_cell.angle_beta   90.00
_cell.angle_gamma   90.00
#
_symmetry.space_group_name_H-M   'P 1'
#
loop_
_entity.id
_entity.type
_entity.pdbx_description
1 polymer ?
#
loop_
_entity_poly.entity_id
_entity_poly.type
_entity_poly.pdbx_seq_one_letter_code
_entity_poly.pdbx_strand_id
1 'polypeptide(L)'
;KPGWRAVNASISGETTAGGAARIAGELQRNKPAVVVIELGSNDGLRGLPLAQSRANLERMIQAAQAAKAQVLLIGMRMPPNLGREYTEGFERNYRELAQKYSAPLLPFLLEPV
;
A
#
# COMPACT_ATOMS: atom_id res chain seq x y z
N LYS A 1 25.28 -12.04 -8.01
CA LYS A 1 23.80 -11.98 -8.12
C LYS A 1 23.25 -11.80 -6.72
N PRO A 2 22.25 -10.93 -6.50
CA PRO A 2 21.63 -10.82 -5.18
C PRO A 2 21.06 -12.18 -4.76
N GLY A 3 21.19 -12.55 -3.48
CA GLY A 3 20.67 -13.79 -2.91
C GLY A 3 19.15 -13.80 -2.71
N TRP A 4 18.43 -12.91 -3.40
CA TRP A 4 16.98 -12.72 -3.28
C TRP A 4 16.33 -12.66 -4.66
N ARG A 5 15.02 -12.94 -4.69
CA ARG A 5 14.18 -12.88 -5.89
C ARG A 5 13.05 -11.89 -5.66
N ALA A 6 12.88 -10.96 -6.59
CA ALA A 6 11.71 -10.07 -6.61
C ALA A 6 10.59 -10.69 -7.47
N VAL A 7 9.34 -10.50 -7.02
CA VAL A 7 8.14 -10.85 -7.78
C VAL A 7 7.37 -9.57 -8.03
N ASN A 8 7.14 -9.26 -9.31
CA ASN A 8 6.24 -8.18 -9.68
C ASN A 8 4.80 -8.72 -9.74
N ALA A 9 3.97 -8.31 -8.78
CA ALA A 9 2.54 -8.63 -8.72
C ALA A 9 1.65 -7.42 -9.08
N SER A 10 2.25 -6.35 -9.59
CA SER A 10 1.58 -5.07 -9.89
C SER A 10 0.74 -5.16 -11.16
N ILE A 11 -0.37 -4.42 -11.17
CA ILE A 11 -1.27 -4.26 -12.31
C ILE A 11 -1.45 -2.77 -12.58
N SER A 12 -1.29 -2.34 -13.83
CA SER A 12 -1.49 -0.94 -14.22
C SER A 12 -2.93 -0.50 -13.95
N GLY A 13 -3.10 0.62 -13.25
CA GLY A 13 -4.43 1.17 -12.93
C GLY A 13 -5.15 0.49 -11.76
N GLU A 14 -4.48 -0.42 -11.04
CA GLU A 14 -5.03 -1.12 -9.88
C GLU A 14 -5.38 -0.14 -8.74
N THR A 15 -6.47 -0.42 -8.04
CA THR A 15 -6.87 0.30 -6.81
C THR A 15 -6.56 -0.54 -5.58
N THR A 16 -6.63 0.07 -4.39
CA THR A 16 -6.49 -0.68 -3.13
C THR A 16 -7.50 -1.83 -3.02
N ALA A 17 -8.70 -1.69 -3.58
CA ALA A 17 -9.72 -2.74 -3.58
C ALA A 17 -9.27 -3.99 -4.38
N GLY A 18 -8.67 -3.78 -5.56
CA GLY A 18 -8.13 -4.87 -6.38
C GLY A 18 -6.99 -5.60 -5.67
N GLY A 19 -6.05 -4.85 -5.09
CA GLY A 19 -4.97 -5.40 -4.28
C GLY A 19 -5.48 -6.23 -3.10
N ALA A 20 -6.44 -5.70 -2.34
CA ALA A 20 -7.03 -6.36 -1.18
C ALA A 20 -7.78 -7.66 -1.54
N ALA A 21 -8.36 -7.76 -2.74
CA ALA A 21 -8.99 -8.97 -3.24
C ALA A 21 -7.97 -10.04 -3.66
N ARG A 22 -6.81 -9.64 -4.20
CA ARG A 22 -5.80 -10.55 -4.77
C ARG A 22 -4.73 -11.02 -3.78
N ILE A 23 -4.48 -10.27 -2.70
CA ILE A 23 -3.34 -10.46 -1.80
C ILE A 23 -3.22 -11.88 -1.24
N ALA A 24 -4.32 -12.50 -0.83
CA ALA A 24 -4.29 -13.86 -0.27
C ALA A 24 -3.74 -14.89 -1.27
N GLY A 25 -4.15 -14.78 -2.55
CA GLY A 25 -3.65 -15.65 -3.61
C GLY A 25 -2.16 -15.41 -3.91
N GLU A 26 -1.72 -14.16 -3.92
CA GLU A 26 -0.30 -13.83 -4.16
C GLU A 26 0.60 -14.33 -3.02
N LEU A 27 0.16 -14.24 -1.77
CA LEU A 27 0.89 -14.76 -0.61
C LEU A 27 1.05 -16.28 -0.67
N GLN A 28 -0.02 -17.01 -1.01
CA GLN A 28 0.03 -18.47 -1.13
C GLN A 28 0.96 -18.94 -2.25
N ARG A 29 0.93 -18.25 -3.41
CA ARG A 29 1.76 -18.58 -4.56
C ARG A 29 3.24 -18.30 -4.33
N ASN A 30 3.56 -17.14 -3.74
CA ASN A 30 4.93 -16.64 -3.70
C ASN A 30 5.65 -16.89 -2.38
N LYS A 31 4.91 -17.08 -1.27
CA LYS A 31 5.43 -17.24 0.09
C LYS A 31 6.55 -16.24 0.43
N PRO A 32 6.32 -14.93 0.25
CA PRO A 32 7.38 -13.93 0.36
C PRO A 32 7.82 -13.72 1.81
N ALA A 33 9.09 -13.39 2.01
CA ALA A 33 9.57 -12.88 3.30
C ALA A 33 9.20 -11.40 3.51
N VAL A 34 9.06 -10.64 2.42
CA VAL A 34 8.73 -9.21 2.42
C VAL A 34 7.65 -8.94 1.38
N VAL A 35 6.63 -8.17 1.77
CA VAL A 35 5.60 -7.61 0.87
C VAL A 35 5.79 -6.10 0.82
N VAL A 36 5.95 -5.57 -0.38
CA VAL A 36 5.97 -4.12 -0.62
C VAL A 36 4.59 -3.72 -1.13
N ILE A 37 3.90 -2.84 -0.40
CA ILE A 37 2.58 -2.33 -0.76
C ILE A 37 2.72 -0.90 -1.27
N GLU A 38 2.52 -0.72 -2.57
CA GLU A 38 2.45 0.58 -3.24
C GLU A 38 1.11 0.62 -4.00
N LEU A 39 0.05 1.06 -3.31
CA LEU A 39 -1.30 1.18 -3.85
C LEU A 39 -2.02 2.36 -3.20
N GLY A 40 -2.94 2.97 -3.94
CA GLY A 40 -3.78 4.07 -3.48
C GLY A 40 -3.80 5.26 -4.42
N SER A 41 -2.80 5.43 -5.28
CA SER A 41 -2.76 6.56 -6.23
C SER A 41 -3.98 6.60 -7.15
N ASN A 42 -4.43 5.45 -7.67
CA ASN A 42 -5.63 5.38 -8.51
C ASN A 42 -6.92 5.64 -7.72
N ASP A 43 -6.99 5.24 -6.45
CA ASP A 43 -8.10 5.58 -5.56
C ASP A 43 -8.18 7.09 -5.34
N GLY A 44 -7.02 7.70 -5.04
CA GLY A 44 -6.87 9.12 -4.80
C GLY A 44 -7.20 9.98 -6.01
N LEU A 45 -6.67 9.63 -7.19
CA LEU A 45 -6.93 10.34 -8.45
C LEU A 45 -8.39 10.23 -8.91
N ARG A 46 -9.12 9.20 -8.45
CA ARG A 46 -10.56 9.03 -8.69
C ARG A 46 -11.43 9.67 -7.61
N GLY A 47 -10.83 10.28 -6.57
CA GLY A 47 -11.56 10.89 -5.45
C GLY A 47 -12.35 9.88 -4.61
N LEU A 48 -11.91 8.62 -4.54
CA LEU A 48 -12.61 7.60 -3.75
C LEU A 48 -12.52 7.88 -2.24
N PRO A 49 -13.48 7.41 -1.42
CA PRO A 49 -13.47 7.65 0.02
C PRO A 49 -12.18 7.15 0.72
N LEU A 50 -11.57 8.02 1.52
CA LEU A 50 -10.33 7.71 2.25
C LEU A 50 -10.49 6.50 3.18
N ALA A 51 -11.63 6.35 3.83
CA ALA A 51 -11.91 5.21 4.71
C ALA A 51 -11.87 3.87 3.96
N GLN A 52 -12.31 3.84 2.70
CA GLN A 52 -12.30 2.63 1.90
C GLN A 52 -10.86 2.22 1.54
N SER A 53 -10.06 3.16 1.04
CA SER A 53 -8.65 2.90 0.74
C SER A 53 -7.86 2.45 1.97
N ARG A 54 -8.12 3.07 3.14
CA ARG A 54 -7.55 2.68 4.42
C ARG A 54 -7.87 1.23 4.78
N ALA A 55 -9.14 0.85 4.75
CA ALA A 55 -9.58 -0.50 5.10
C ALA A 55 -8.97 -1.57 4.18
N ASN A 56 -8.82 -1.25 2.89
CA ASN A 56 -8.19 -2.14 1.92
C ASN A 56 -6.69 -2.31 2.18
N LEU A 57 -5.97 -1.21 2.45
CA LEU A 57 -4.55 -1.25 2.83
C LEU A 57 -4.34 -2.04 4.13
N GLU A 58 -5.18 -1.79 5.13
CA GLU A 58 -5.20 -2.52 6.40
C GLU A 58 -5.35 -4.03 6.18
N ARG A 59 -6.30 -4.44 5.34
CA ARG A 59 -6.51 -5.85 5.00
C ARG A 59 -5.27 -6.48 4.35
N MET A 60 -4.59 -5.77 3.45
CA MET A 60 -3.36 -6.27 2.82
C MET A 60 -2.21 -6.41 3.82
N ILE A 61 -2.03 -5.43 4.72
CA ILE A 61 -1.01 -5.47 5.78
C ILE A 61 -1.26 -6.67 6.71
N GLN A 62 -2.50 -6.85 7.18
CA GLN A 62 -2.88 -7.97 8.04
C GLN A 62 -2.66 -9.32 7.37
N ALA A 63 -3.07 -9.46 6.10
CA ALA A 63 -2.87 -10.70 5.36
C ALA A 63 -1.38 -11.06 5.23
N ALA A 64 -0.53 -10.07 4.90
CA ALA A 64 0.91 -10.28 4.77
C ALA A 64 1.56 -10.67 6.11
N GLN A 65 1.23 -9.97 7.20
CA GLN A 65 1.75 -10.29 8.53
C GLN A 65 1.27 -11.65 9.04
N ALA A 66 0.01 -12.02 8.78
CA ALA A 66 -0.51 -13.36 9.10
C ALA A 66 0.23 -14.47 8.33
N ALA A 67 0.70 -14.18 7.12
CA ALA A 67 1.57 -15.05 6.34
C ALA A 67 3.06 -15.01 6.79
N LYS A 68 3.36 -14.32 7.90
CA LYS A 68 4.71 -14.11 8.46
C LYS A 68 5.65 -13.31 7.55
N ALA A 69 5.11 -12.53 6.62
CA ALA A 69 5.89 -11.61 5.81
C ALA A 69 6.01 -10.25 6.51
N GLN A 70 7.19 -9.63 6.41
CA GLN A 70 7.34 -8.22 6.76
C GLN A 70 6.66 -7.35 5.70
N VAL A 71 6.14 -6.19 6.10
CA VAL A 71 5.47 -5.26 5.20
C VAL A 71 6.26 -3.97 5.11
N LEU A 72 6.60 -3.56 3.90
CA LEU A 72 7.02 -2.19 3.59
C LEU A 72 5.82 -1.48 2.96
N LEU A 73 5.33 -0.43 3.60
CA LEU A 73 4.29 0.41 3.05
C LEU A 73 4.95 1.59 2.32
N ILE A 74 4.48 1.88 1.10
CA ILE A 74 4.93 3.02 0.31
C ILE A 74 3.76 3.99 0.16
N GLY A 75 3.95 5.18 0.70
CA GLY A 75 3.00 6.28 0.63
C GLY A 75 3.10 7.05 -0.69
N MET A 76 2.01 7.73 -1.00
CA MET A 76 1.86 8.60 -2.17
C MET A 76 1.22 9.92 -1.75
N ARG A 77 1.40 10.96 -2.55
CA ARG A 77 0.78 12.28 -2.34
C ARG A 77 -0.18 12.60 -3.48
N MET A 78 -1.29 13.23 -3.13
CA MET A 78 -2.29 13.65 -4.12
C MET A 78 -2.05 15.09 -4.58
N PRO A 79 -2.34 15.41 -5.85
CA PRO A 79 -2.30 16.77 -6.36
C PRO A 79 -3.16 17.74 -5.52
N PRO A 80 -2.72 19.01 -5.33
CA PRO A 80 -3.39 19.96 -4.44
C PRO A 80 -4.81 20.35 -4.89
N ASN A 81 -5.15 20.16 -6.17
CA ASN A 81 -6.48 20.45 -6.70
C ASN A 81 -7.59 19.52 -6.19
N LEU A 82 -7.25 18.43 -5.47
CA LEU A 82 -8.22 17.55 -4.79
C LEU A 82 -8.65 18.08 -3.40
N GLY A 83 -8.09 19.21 -2.97
CA GLY A 83 -8.42 19.83 -1.69
C GLY A 83 -7.53 19.35 -0.54
N ARG A 84 -7.27 20.27 0.40
CA ARG A 84 -6.34 20.07 1.51
C ARG A 84 -6.77 18.91 2.42
N GLU A 85 -8.04 18.84 2.78
CA GLU A 85 -8.57 17.79 3.66
C GLU A 85 -8.36 16.39 3.07
N TYR A 86 -8.64 16.23 1.77
CA TYR A 86 -8.46 14.97 1.07
C TYR A 86 -6.99 14.57 0.96
N THR A 87 -6.14 15.50 0.51
CA THR A 87 -4.70 15.27 0.31
C THR A 87 -3.99 14.92 1.62
N GLU A 88 -4.23 15.70 2.69
CA GLU A 88 -3.66 15.41 4.02
C GLU A 88 -4.23 14.12 4.62
N GLY A 89 -5.52 13.85 4.41
CA GLY A 89 -6.15 12.61 4.86
C GLY A 89 -5.62 11.37 4.16
N PHE A 90 -5.34 11.48 2.85
CA PHE A 90 -4.72 10.43 2.07
C PHE A 90 -3.33 10.07 2.61
N GLU A 91 -2.46 11.06 2.84
CA GLU A 91 -1.15 10.83 3.44
C GLU A 91 -1.22 10.26 4.86
N ARG A 92 -2.15 10.79 5.67
CA ARG A 92 -2.34 10.37 7.06
C ARG A 92 -2.72 8.90 7.17
N ASN A 93 -3.51 8.36 6.23
CA ASN A 93 -3.82 6.93 6.20
C ASN A 93 -2.56 6.04 6.19
N TYR A 94 -1.55 6.37 5.37
CA TYR A 94 -0.32 5.57 5.33
C TYR A 94 0.46 5.66 6.64
N ARG A 95 0.59 6.87 7.22
CA ARG A 95 1.31 7.09 8.48
C ARG A 95 0.66 6.34 9.64
N GLU A 96 -0.66 6.44 9.77
CA GLU A 96 -1.40 5.77 10.84
C GLU A 96 -1.40 4.25 10.69
N LEU A 97 -1.53 3.72 9.47
CA LEU A 97 -1.44 2.27 9.24
C LEU A 97 -0.04 1.74 9.51
N ALA A 98 1.00 2.44 9.05
CA ALA A 98 2.38 2.08 9.32
C ALA A 98 2.65 2.01 10.83
N GLN A 99 2.19 3.03 11.59
CA GLN A 99 2.31 3.06 13.04
C GLN A 99 1.50 1.94 13.71
N LYS A 100 0.24 1.74 13.31
CA LYS A 100 -0.65 0.72 13.89
C LYS A 100 -0.11 -0.70 13.75
N TYR A 101 0.53 -1.00 12.63
CA TYR A 101 1.03 -2.34 12.30
C TYR A 101 2.55 -2.49 12.44
N SER A 102 3.23 -1.46 12.96
CA SER A 102 4.70 -1.42 13.05
C SER A 102 5.38 -1.76 11.71
N ALA A 103 4.81 -1.30 10.61
CA ALA A 103 5.34 -1.51 9.27
C ALA A 103 6.24 -0.32 8.89
N PRO A 104 7.48 -0.57 8.40
CA PRO A 104 8.27 0.47 7.75
C PRO A 104 7.47 1.23 6.69
N LEU A 105 7.65 2.55 6.66
CA LEU A 105 6.98 3.44 5.73
C LEU A 105 8.01 4.24 4.93
N LEU A 106 7.95 4.16 3.61
CA LEU A 106 8.48 5.19 2.73
C LEU A 106 7.37 6.23 2.51
N PRO A 107 7.44 7.45 3.08
CA PRO A 107 6.29 8.37 3.09
C PRO A 107 5.85 8.82 1.70
N PHE A 108 6.79 8.95 0.77
CA PHE A 108 6.52 9.34 -0.60
C PHE A 108 7.52 8.68 -1.55
N LEU A 109 7.03 7.90 -2.52
CA LEU A 109 7.89 7.17 -3.45
C LEU A 109 8.80 8.07 -4.30
N LEU A 110 8.31 9.24 -4.69
CA LEU A 110 9.04 10.16 -5.58
C LEU A 110 9.85 11.21 -4.80
N GLU A 111 10.06 10.98 -3.50
CA GLU A 111 10.98 11.80 -2.71
C GLU A 111 12.42 11.56 -3.20
N PRO A 112 13.24 12.61 -3.38
CA PRO A 112 14.64 12.44 -3.75
C PRO A 112 15.38 11.56 -2.75
N VAL A 113 16.23 10.66 -3.25
CA VAL A 113 17.11 9.79 -2.45
C VAL A 113 18.42 10.50 -2.12
#